data_AF-A0A3N5K5F6-F1
#
_entry.id   AF-A0A3N5K5F6-F1
#
_cell.length_a   1.000
_cell.length_b   1.000
_cell.length_c   1.000
_cell.angle_alpha   90.00
_cell.angle_beta   90.00
_cell.angle_gamma   90.00
#
_symmetry.space_group_name_H-M   'P 1'
#
loop_
_entity.id
_entity.type
_entity.pdbx_description
1 polymer ?
#
loop_
_entity_poly.entity_id
_entity_poly.type
_entity_poly.pdbx_seq_one_letter_code
_entity_poly.pdbx_strand_id
1 'polypeptide(L)'
;SMGRVGRGEQRINLDDGCGVRSTIHEIGHAVGLWHEQSRADRDKFVEVRYQHIDKRYAYNFNRELADGFDSGSYDLGSIMHYGASNFSRDARTTLETIPPGIPIGVVQELSAGDIDGVRRLYGEVVGSTTIAANPPGLEVMVDGVPHFTPVSFDWEPGSAHTLEVASPQGAGEMRYVFGCWSDSGTRSHVITASSSLTVFTASFVQQYHLTARVSPAGAGSIRITPPAGDDFHANRSELEPKACRSPAILSFAGPVGRPGPGIRSWRLSRARAYCPQPSRSAPWRL
;
A
#
# COMPACT_ATOMS: atom_id res chain seq x y z
N SER A 1 22.60 1.37 -8.14
CA SER A 1 23.00 0.43 -9.20
C SER A 1 22.38 -0.92 -8.91
N MET A 2 22.12 -1.71 -9.95
CA MET A 2 21.37 -2.96 -9.85
C MET A 2 22.28 -4.17 -9.97
N GLY A 3 22.15 -5.11 -9.04
CA GLY A 3 22.94 -6.35 -9.03
C GLY A 3 24.45 -6.10 -9.05
N ARG A 4 25.23 -7.12 -9.42
CA ARG A 4 26.69 -7.02 -9.55
C ARG A 4 27.08 -6.27 -10.82
N VAL A 5 27.63 -5.06 -10.69
CA VAL A 5 28.06 -4.23 -11.84
C VAL A 5 29.47 -4.49 -12.37
N GLY A 6 30.21 -5.48 -11.82
CA GLY A 6 31.55 -5.84 -12.27
C GLY A 6 32.42 -6.49 -11.20
N ARG A 7 33.74 -6.30 -11.30
CA ARG A 7 34.73 -6.77 -10.30
C ARG A 7 35.20 -5.68 -9.32
N GLY A 8 34.79 -4.43 -9.52
CA GLY A 8 35.18 -3.28 -8.70
C GLY A 8 34.19 -2.95 -7.58
N GLU A 9 34.48 -1.87 -6.85
CA GLU A 9 33.60 -1.33 -5.81
C GLU A 9 32.24 -0.90 -6.38
N GLN A 10 31.17 -1.25 -5.67
CA GLN A 10 29.81 -0.80 -5.94
C GLN A 10 29.31 0.00 -4.75
N ARG A 11 29.01 1.27 -4.96
CA ARG A 11 28.54 2.17 -3.90
C ARG A 11 27.04 2.05 -3.73
N ILE A 12 26.62 1.90 -2.47
CA ILE A 12 25.24 2.03 -2.03
C ILE A 12 25.13 3.40 -1.38
N ASN A 13 24.37 4.30 -2.00
CA ASN A 13 24.15 5.63 -1.45
C ASN A 13 22.89 5.59 -0.59
N LEU A 14 23.05 5.86 0.70
CA LEU A 14 21.94 6.05 1.60
C LEU A 14 21.72 7.57 1.73
N ASP A 15 20.61 8.09 1.23
CA ASP A 15 20.27 9.51 1.35
C ASP A 15 20.12 9.94 2.83
N ASP A 16 20.33 11.23 3.11
CA ASP A 16 20.28 11.80 4.46
C ASP A 16 18.95 11.46 5.18
N GLY A 17 19.04 10.78 6.33
CA GLY A 17 17.88 10.31 7.12
C GLY A 17 17.66 8.79 7.10
N CYS A 18 18.70 8.00 6.84
CA CYS A 18 18.63 6.55 6.65
C CYS A 18 18.00 5.81 7.86
N GLY A 19 16.71 5.49 7.75
CA GLY A 19 16.08 4.48 8.59
C GLY A 19 16.40 3.07 8.09
N VAL A 20 16.20 2.07 8.95
CA VAL A 20 16.41 0.63 8.65
C VAL A 20 15.80 0.24 7.29
N ARG A 21 14.57 0.69 7.01
CA ARG A 21 13.90 0.45 5.73
C ARG A 21 14.68 0.91 4.51
N SER A 22 15.16 2.16 4.51
CA SER A 22 15.91 2.70 3.37
C SER A 22 17.17 1.89 3.14
N THR A 23 17.86 1.48 4.21
CA THR A 23 19.04 0.62 4.11
C THR A 23 18.71 -0.74 3.48
N ILE A 24 17.64 -1.41 3.91
CA ILE A 24 17.23 -2.70 3.34
C ILE A 24 16.84 -2.53 1.86
N HIS A 25 16.12 -1.47 1.51
CA HIS A 25 15.72 -1.17 0.12
C HIS A 25 16.92 -1.02 -0.81
N GLU A 26 17.91 -0.21 -0.43
CA GLU A 26 19.10 0.03 -1.24
C GLU A 26 19.99 -1.22 -1.34
N ILE A 27 20.02 -2.06 -0.29
CA ILE A 27 20.63 -3.39 -0.36
C ILE A 27 19.85 -4.29 -1.33
N GLY A 28 18.52 -4.22 -1.36
CA GLY A 28 17.68 -4.94 -2.32
C GLY A 28 18.07 -4.66 -3.77
N HIS A 29 18.32 -3.38 -4.12
CA HIS A 29 18.86 -3.03 -5.44
C HIS A 29 20.24 -3.67 -5.71
N ALA A 30 21.13 -3.66 -4.73
CA ALA A 30 22.44 -4.28 -4.86
C ALA A 30 22.37 -5.81 -5.01
N VAL A 31 21.38 -6.45 -4.39
CA VAL A 31 21.05 -7.89 -4.55
C VAL A 31 20.49 -8.17 -5.96
N GLY A 32 19.81 -7.19 -6.57
CA GLY A 32 19.28 -7.30 -7.93
C GLY A 32 17.78 -7.12 -8.05
N LEU A 33 17.12 -6.61 -7.02
CA LEU A 33 15.68 -6.33 -7.04
C LEU A 33 15.37 -4.97 -7.66
N TRP A 34 14.49 -4.97 -8.66
CA TRP A 34 13.91 -3.74 -9.19
C TRP A 34 12.78 -3.24 -8.30
N HIS A 35 12.35 -2.01 -8.52
CA HIS A 35 11.18 -1.51 -7.82
C HIS A 35 9.92 -2.27 -8.23
N GLU A 36 9.12 -2.66 -7.24
CA GLU A 36 7.91 -3.46 -7.44
C GLU A 36 6.89 -2.75 -8.36
N GLN A 37 6.73 -1.43 -8.23
CA GLN A 37 5.82 -0.68 -9.09
C GLN A 37 6.26 -0.60 -10.55
N SER A 38 7.44 -1.09 -10.92
CA SER A 38 7.94 -1.05 -12.29
C SER A 38 7.70 -2.37 -13.04
N ARG A 39 7.09 -3.37 -12.39
CA ARG A 39 6.73 -4.65 -13.00
C ARG A 39 5.83 -4.50 -14.22
N ALA A 40 5.84 -5.50 -15.11
CA ALA A 40 5.03 -5.46 -16.32
C ALA A 40 3.52 -5.52 -16.00
N ASP A 41 3.15 -6.25 -14.94
CA ASP A 41 1.78 -6.51 -14.49
C ASP A 41 1.21 -5.47 -13.50
N ARG A 42 1.99 -4.44 -13.13
CA ARG A 42 1.65 -3.48 -12.06
C ARG A 42 0.30 -2.77 -12.23
N ASP A 43 -0.15 -2.53 -13.46
CA ASP A 43 -1.41 -1.82 -13.74
C ASP A 43 -2.67 -2.63 -13.32
N LYS A 44 -2.53 -3.90 -12.94
CA LYS A 44 -3.61 -4.69 -12.30
C LYS A 44 -3.81 -4.34 -10.82
N PHE A 45 -2.78 -3.79 -10.17
CA PHE A 45 -2.70 -3.61 -8.72
C PHE A 45 -2.57 -2.15 -8.30
N VAL A 46 -2.05 -1.29 -9.19
CA VAL A 46 -1.86 0.14 -8.92
C VAL A 46 -2.23 1.01 -10.12
N GLU A 47 -2.75 2.21 -9.83
CA GLU A 47 -2.99 3.29 -10.78
C GLU A 47 -1.92 4.37 -10.61
N VAL A 48 -1.18 4.68 -11.69
CA VAL A 48 -0.25 5.82 -11.73
C VAL A 48 -1.00 7.10 -12.11
N ARG A 49 -1.09 8.04 -11.17
CA ARG A 49 -1.77 9.32 -11.33
C ARG A 49 -0.82 10.41 -11.84
N TYR A 50 -0.47 10.33 -13.13
CA TYR A 50 0.47 11.25 -13.78
C TYR A 50 0.14 12.74 -13.61
N GLN A 51 -1.13 13.10 -13.42
CA GLN A 51 -1.54 14.48 -13.15
C GLN A 51 -1.01 15.05 -11.82
N HIS A 52 -0.55 14.20 -10.89
CA HIS A 52 0.02 14.62 -9.60
C HIS A 52 1.54 14.46 -9.53
N ILE A 53 2.16 13.88 -10.57
CA ILE A 53 3.61 13.64 -10.61
C ILE A 53 4.32 14.91 -11.12
N ASP A 54 5.44 15.26 -10.49
CA ASP A 54 6.35 16.26 -11.05
C ASP A 54 6.88 15.73 -12.39
N LYS A 55 6.63 16.47 -13.47
CA LYS A 55 6.97 16.08 -14.84
C LYS A 55 8.46 15.71 -15.00
N ARG A 56 9.35 16.28 -14.18
CA ARG A 56 10.79 15.96 -14.19
C ARG A 56 11.08 14.52 -13.80
N TYR A 57 10.21 13.89 -13.01
CA TYR A 57 10.38 12.55 -12.44
C TYR A 57 9.37 11.53 -12.97
N ALA A 58 8.58 11.87 -13.99
CA ALA A 58 7.58 10.97 -14.55
C ALA A 58 8.17 9.64 -15.07
N TYR A 59 9.42 9.67 -15.52
CA TYR A 59 10.14 8.48 -16.00
C TYR A 59 10.40 7.44 -14.90
N ASN A 60 10.39 7.82 -13.61
CA ASN A 60 10.54 6.88 -12.48
C ASN A 60 9.34 5.93 -12.32
N PHE A 61 8.26 6.16 -13.07
CA PHE A 61 7.09 5.30 -13.14
C PHE A 61 7.04 4.50 -14.44
N ASN A 62 8.10 4.49 -15.25
CA ASN A 62 8.19 3.58 -16.38
C ASN A 62 8.20 2.12 -15.89
N ARG A 63 7.76 1.19 -16.76
CA ARG A 63 7.88 -0.23 -16.48
C ARG A 63 9.23 -0.74 -16.98
N GLU A 64 9.85 -1.63 -16.22
CA GLU A 64 11.10 -2.29 -16.60
C GLU A 64 10.79 -3.57 -17.37
N LEU A 65 10.78 -3.48 -18.71
CA LEU A 65 10.37 -4.58 -19.59
C LEU A 65 11.55 -5.27 -20.30
N ALA A 66 12.76 -4.74 -20.18
CA ALA A 66 13.89 -5.12 -21.03
C ALA A 66 14.97 -5.95 -20.32
N ASP A 67 15.24 -5.67 -19.05
CA ASP A 67 16.40 -6.18 -18.30
C ASP A 67 16.01 -6.78 -16.92
N GLY A 68 14.79 -7.31 -16.82
CA GLY A 68 14.28 -8.01 -15.64
C GLY A 68 13.27 -9.11 -16.00
N PHE A 69 12.92 -9.91 -15.00
CA PHE A 69 11.79 -10.85 -15.08
C PHE A 69 10.92 -10.70 -13.84
N ASP A 70 9.61 -10.71 -14.04
CA ASP A 70 8.65 -10.69 -12.94
C ASP A 70 8.69 -12.05 -12.24
N SER A 71 8.91 -12.05 -10.92
CA SER A 71 8.95 -13.26 -10.09
C SER A 71 7.82 -13.24 -9.08
N GLY A 72 7.13 -14.37 -8.92
CA GLY A 72 5.99 -14.48 -8.02
C GLY A 72 4.85 -13.51 -8.35
N SER A 73 3.90 -13.40 -7.42
CA SER A 73 2.80 -12.45 -7.51
C SER A 73 3.25 -11.02 -7.16
N TYR A 74 2.51 -10.02 -7.63
CA TYR A 74 2.76 -8.61 -7.29
C TYR A 74 2.60 -8.37 -5.79
N ASP A 75 3.60 -7.74 -5.17
CA ASP A 75 3.67 -7.57 -3.71
C ASP A 75 3.49 -6.11 -3.28
N LEU A 76 2.25 -5.74 -2.95
CA LEU A 76 1.91 -4.42 -2.40
C LEU A 76 2.63 -4.12 -1.06
N GLY A 77 3.08 -5.16 -0.35
CA GLY A 77 3.83 -5.04 0.89
C GLY A 77 5.35 -5.06 0.70
N SER A 78 5.86 -5.14 -0.54
CA SER A 78 7.30 -5.19 -0.81
C SER A 78 8.02 -3.95 -0.29
N ILE A 79 9.21 -4.15 0.27
CA ILE A 79 10.08 -3.04 0.64
C ILE A 79 10.58 -2.27 -0.59
N MET A 80 10.58 -2.92 -1.76
CA MET A 80 10.95 -2.35 -3.06
C MET A 80 9.82 -1.53 -3.70
N HIS A 81 8.63 -1.47 -3.08
CA HIS A 81 7.51 -0.70 -3.58
C HIS A 81 7.62 0.79 -3.19
N TYR A 82 7.35 1.69 -4.14
CA TYR A 82 7.21 3.12 -3.85
C TYR A 82 6.06 3.43 -2.89
N GLY A 83 6.22 4.51 -2.13
CA GLY A 83 5.15 5.09 -1.35
C GLY A 83 4.14 5.80 -2.25
N ALA A 84 2.92 5.93 -1.73
CA ALA A 84 1.77 6.45 -2.49
C ALA A 84 1.93 7.90 -3.01
N SER A 85 2.83 8.69 -2.43
CA SER A 85 3.05 10.11 -2.76
C SER A 85 4.46 10.42 -3.31
N ASN A 86 5.25 9.39 -3.64
CA ASN A 86 6.58 9.58 -4.22
C ASN A 86 6.50 10.46 -5.48
N PHE A 87 7.43 11.41 -5.59
CA PHE A 87 7.55 12.37 -6.70
C PHE A 87 6.31 13.25 -6.96
N SER A 88 5.45 13.41 -5.94
CA SER A 88 4.27 14.27 -6.03
C SER A 88 4.65 15.76 -6.14
N ARG A 89 3.98 16.49 -7.03
CA ARG A 89 4.16 17.95 -7.20
C ARG A 89 3.25 18.79 -6.29
N ASP A 90 2.21 18.17 -5.75
CA ASP A 90 1.13 18.83 -5.01
C ASP A 90 0.75 18.07 -3.73
N ALA A 91 1.64 17.18 -3.27
CA ALA A 91 1.48 16.33 -2.10
C ALA A 91 0.20 15.46 -2.15
N ARG A 92 -0.28 15.15 -3.36
CA ARG A 92 -1.34 14.20 -3.63
C ARG A 92 -0.78 12.81 -3.98
N THR A 93 -1.61 11.79 -3.84
CA THR A 93 -1.30 10.42 -4.24
C THR A 93 -0.92 10.38 -5.72
N THR A 94 0.28 9.88 -6.00
CA THR A 94 0.82 9.61 -7.34
C THR A 94 0.67 8.15 -7.73
N LEU A 95 0.62 7.25 -6.75
CA LEU A 95 0.44 5.81 -6.93
C LEU A 95 -0.67 5.33 -5.99
N GLU A 96 -1.84 5.01 -6.54
CA GLU A 96 -2.98 4.50 -5.77
C GLU A 96 -3.15 2.99 -5.99
N THR A 97 -3.51 2.26 -4.95
CA THR A 97 -3.74 0.81 -5.06
C THR A 97 -5.11 0.49 -5.65
N ILE A 98 -5.28 -0.73 -6.13
CA ILE A 98 -6.57 -1.27 -6.60
C ILE A 98 -6.87 -2.51 -5.75
N PRO A 99 -7.88 -2.48 -4.85
CA PRO A 99 -8.69 -1.31 -4.47
C PRO A 99 -7.91 -0.21 -3.73
N PRO A 100 -8.41 1.04 -3.71
CA PRO A 100 -7.71 2.17 -3.09
C PRO A 100 -7.59 2.06 -1.57
N GLY A 101 -6.50 2.59 -1.02
CA GLY A 101 -6.25 2.67 0.42
C GLY A 101 -5.53 1.48 1.05
N ILE A 102 -5.01 0.54 0.26
CA ILE A 102 -4.06 -0.47 0.75
C ILE A 102 -2.73 0.23 1.07
N PRO A 103 -2.10 -0.01 2.23
CA PRO A 103 -0.80 0.57 2.56
C PRO A 103 0.31 0.09 1.60
N ILE A 104 1.12 1.01 1.07
CA ILE A 104 2.27 0.74 0.20
C ILE A 104 3.45 1.64 0.57
N GLY A 105 4.67 1.14 0.44
CA GLY A 105 5.90 1.89 0.73
C GLY A 105 6.09 2.32 2.19
N VAL A 106 5.36 1.69 3.12
CA VAL A 106 5.40 1.99 4.57
C VAL A 106 5.96 0.87 5.43
N VAL A 107 6.21 -0.32 4.85
CA VAL A 107 6.79 -1.46 5.56
C VAL A 107 8.24 -1.21 5.97
N GLN A 108 8.66 -1.80 7.09
CA GLN A 108 10.01 -1.62 7.65
C GLN A 108 10.93 -2.84 7.46
N GLU A 109 10.38 -3.93 6.94
CA GLU A 109 11.02 -5.24 6.83
C GLU A 109 10.76 -5.81 5.44
N LEU A 110 11.51 -6.85 5.08
CA LEU A 110 11.27 -7.63 3.86
C LEU A 110 9.91 -8.33 3.97
N SER A 111 9.12 -8.26 2.91
CA SER A 111 7.91 -9.05 2.80
C SER A 111 8.23 -10.53 2.53
N ALA A 112 7.22 -11.39 2.64
CA ALA A 112 7.36 -12.79 2.22
C ALA A 112 7.69 -12.89 0.71
N GLY A 113 7.15 -11.99 -0.12
CA GLY A 113 7.45 -11.92 -1.54
C GLY A 113 8.89 -11.49 -1.83
N ASP A 114 9.42 -10.51 -1.08
CA ASP A 114 10.82 -10.09 -1.20
C ASP A 114 11.78 -11.26 -0.89
N ILE A 115 11.50 -11.99 0.20
CA ILE A 115 12.32 -13.13 0.63
C ILE A 115 12.28 -14.26 -0.42
N ASP A 116 11.08 -14.61 -0.91
CA ASP A 116 10.90 -15.65 -1.92
C ASP A 116 11.57 -15.26 -3.26
N GLY A 117 11.42 -14.00 -3.67
CA GLY A 117 12.04 -13.46 -4.89
C GLY A 117 13.55 -13.55 -4.86
N VAL A 118 14.20 -13.16 -3.74
CA VAL A 118 15.66 -13.26 -3.59
C VAL A 118 16.11 -14.73 -3.60
N ARG A 119 15.42 -15.63 -2.90
CA ARG A 119 15.73 -17.06 -2.90
C ARG A 119 15.73 -17.64 -4.31
N ARG A 120 14.68 -17.35 -5.08
CA ARG A 120 14.55 -17.77 -6.49
C ARG A 120 15.64 -17.16 -7.38
N LEU A 121 15.92 -15.87 -7.20
CA LEU A 121 16.97 -15.15 -7.95
C LEU A 121 18.34 -15.82 -7.78
N TYR A 122 18.63 -16.37 -6.60
CA TYR A 122 19.88 -17.06 -6.27
C TYR A 122 19.82 -18.59 -6.43
N GLY A 123 18.79 -19.11 -7.11
CA GLY A 123 18.73 -20.51 -7.53
C GLY A 123 18.18 -21.48 -6.48
N GLU A 124 17.60 -20.98 -5.39
CA GLU A 124 16.92 -21.84 -4.41
C GLU A 124 15.57 -22.31 -4.95
N VAL A 125 15.28 -23.60 -4.75
CA VAL A 125 13.95 -24.18 -4.98
C VAL A 125 13.14 -24.04 -3.71
N VAL A 126 12.23 -23.07 -3.67
CA VAL A 126 11.34 -22.87 -2.52
C VAL A 126 10.18 -23.87 -2.61
N GLY A 127 10.04 -24.70 -1.59
CA GLY A 127 8.99 -25.74 -1.51
C GLY A 127 7.89 -25.47 -0.47
N SER A 128 8.16 -24.62 0.52
CA SER A 128 7.19 -24.27 1.56
C SER A 128 6.22 -23.19 1.05
N THR A 129 4.93 -23.33 1.34
CA THR A 129 3.92 -22.33 1.00
C THR A 129 3.75 -21.35 2.16
N THR A 130 3.96 -20.06 1.92
CA THR A 130 3.80 -18.98 2.89
C THR A 130 2.52 -18.20 2.63
N ILE A 131 1.68 -18.09 3.65
CA ILE A 131 0.51 -17.21 3.67
C ILE A 131 0.87 -15.95 4.46
N ALA A 132 0.75 -14.79 3.82
CA ALA A 132 1.12 -13.49 4.38
C ALA A 132 -0.06 -12.50 4.33
N ALA A 133 0.08 -11.36 5.00
CA ALA A 133 -0.85 -10.25 4.89
C ALA A 133 -0.11 -8.91 4.74
N ASN A 134 -0.77 -7.94 4.10
CA ASN A 134 -0.36 -6.54 4.07
C ASN A 134 -1.48 -5.66 4.67
N PRO A 135 -1.28 -5.07 5.86
CA PRO A 135 -0.07 -5.16 6.71
C PRO A 135 0.11 -6.55 7.37
N PRO A 136 1.35 -6.91 7.79
CA PRO A 136 1.62 -8.17 8.46
C PRO A 136 0.96 -8.25 9.85
N GLY A 137 0.77 -9.47 10.35
CA GLY A 137 0.16 -9.73 11.67
C GLY A 137 -1.37 -9.82 11.65
N LEU A 138 -2.01 -9.68 10.49
CA LEU A 138 -3.45 -9.93 10.32
C LEU A 138 -3.75 -11.43 10.28
N GLU A 139 -4.97 -11.79 10.69
CA GLU A 139 -5.41 -13.18 10.77
C GLU A 139 -5.86 -13.69 9.40
N VAL A 140 -5.55 -14.94 9.11
CA VAL A 140 -6.02 -15.71 7.95
C VAL A 140 -6.52 -17.07 8.44
N MET A 141 -7.53 -17.60 7.77
CA MET A 141 -8.04 -18.95 7.99
C MET A 141 -7.43 -19.86 6.91
N VAL A 142 -6.79 -20.94 7.34
CA VAL A 142 -6.20 -21.96 6.47
C VAL A 142 -6.87 -23.29 6.81
N ASP A 143 -7.60 -23.85 5.85
CA ASP A 143 -8.41 -25.06 6.05
C ASP A 143 -9.35 -24.97 7.26
N GLY A 144 -9.89 -23.77 7.50
CA GLY A 144 -10.80 -23.48 8.62
C GLY A 144 -10.10 -23.23 9.97
N VAL A 145 -8.77 -23.27 10.02
CA VAL A 145 -7.98 -23.01 11.24
C VAL A 145 -7.39 -21.58 11.20
N PRO A 146 -7.54 -20.77 12.26
CA PRO A 146 -7.01 -19.42 12.30
C PRO A 146 -5.48 -19.40 12.50
N HIS A 147 -4.81 -18.51 11.78
CA HIS A 147 -3.37 -18.23 11.89
C HIS A 147 -3.09 -16.73 11.79
N PHE A 148 -2.08 -16.25 12.52
CA PHE A 148 -1.52 -14.91 12.31
C PHE A 148 -0.41 -14.96 11.24
N THR A 149 -0.37 -13.94 10.40
CA THR A 149 0.57 -13.87 9.27
C THR A 149 1.89 -13.17 9.63
N PRO A 150 3.02 -13.55 8.98
CA PRO A 150 3.14 -14.65 8.02
C PRO A 150 3.17 -16.03 8.70
N VAL A 151 2.66 -17.05 8.01
CA VAL A 151 2.71 -18.46 8.42
C VAL A 151 3.09 -19.34 7.22
N SER A 152 3.87 -20.40 7.43
CA SER A 152 4.35 -21.29 6.37
C SER A 152 3.95 -22.74 6.60
N PHE A 153 3.73 -23.46 5.51
CA PHE A 153 3.31 -24.86 5.49
C PHE A 153 4.10 -25.68 4.48
N ASP A 154 4.56 -26.86 4.92
CA ASP A 154 5.25 -27.84 4.08
C ASP A 154 4.22 -28.82 3.49
N TRP A 155 3.34 -28.29 2.65
CA TRP A 155 2.30 -29.07 1.98
C TRP A 155 2.86 -29.93 0.85
N GLU A 156 2.19 -31.06 0.60
CA GLU A 156 2.53 -31.94 -0.51
C GLU A 156 2.24 -31.22 -1.84
N PRO A 157 3.18 -31.17 -2.81
CA PRO A 157 2.92 -30.54 -4.10
C PRO A 157 1.68 -31.11 -4.78
N GLY A 158 0.75 -30.23 -5.19
CA GLY A 158 -0.52 -30.61 -5.80
C GLY A 158 -1.68 -30.79 -4.82
N SER A 159 -1.45 -30.73 -3.50
CA SER A 159 -2.55 -30.70 -2.52
C SER A 159 -3.34 -29.39 -2.61
N ALA A 160 -4.64 -29.47 -2.34
CA ALA A 160 -5.54 -28.34 -2.35
C ALA A 160 -5.79 -27.84 -0.93
N HIS A 161 -5.73 -26.52 -0.72
CA HIS A 161 -5.92 -25.88 0.57
C HIS A 161 -6.85 -24.68 0.44
N THR A 162 -7.74 -24.48 1.42
CA THR A 162 -8.68 -23.36 1.43
C THR A 162 -8.07 -22.20 2.21
N LEU A 163 -7.97 -21.05 1.57
CA LEU A 163 -7.63 -19.79 2.21
C LEU A 163 -8.90 -18.97 2.41
N GLU A 164 -9.06 -18.36 3.58
CA GLU A 164 -10.13 -17.41 3.85
C GLU A 164 -9.64 -16.27 4.73
N VAL A 165 -10.22 -15.08 4.52
CA VAL A 165 -9.95 -13.89 5.33
C VAL A 165 -11.24 -13.39 5.97
N ALA A 166 -11.26 -13.30 7.30
CA ALA A 166 -12.28 -12.55 8.01
C ALA A 166 -12.15 -11.05 7.67
N SER A 167 -13.27 -10.38 7.39
CA SER A 167 -13.28 -8.96 7.05
C SER A 167 -14.60 -8.29 7.47
N PRO A 168 -14.58 -7.14 8.14
CA PRO A 168 -13.38 -6.40 8.57
C PRO A 168 -12.64 -7.06 9.75
N GLN A 169 -11.35 -6.78 9.88
CA GLN A 169 -10.55 -7.06 11.08
C GLN A 169 -10.21 -5.75 11.81
N GLY A 170 -9.95 -5.81 13.11
CA GLY A 170 -9.63 -4.64 13.93
C GLY A 170 -10.81 -4.15 14.78
N ALA A 171 -10.56 -3.11 15.58
CA ALA A 171 -11.51 -2.59 16.55
C ALA A 171 -11.33 -1.08 16.77
N GLY A 172 -12.38 -0.41 17.24
CA GLY A 172 -12.34 1.01 17.58
C GLY A 172 -12.31 1.92 16.34
N GLU A 173 -11.35 2.84 16.28
CA GLU A 173 -11.27 3.89 15.24
C GLU A 173 -10.55 3.43 13.96
N MET A 174 -10.08 2.18 13.89
CA MET A 174 -9.36 1.65 12.73
C MET A 174 -9.77 0.21 12.46
N ARG A 175 -9.94 -0.12 11.18
CA ARG A 175 -10.23 -1.47 10.72
C ARG A 175 -9.52 -1.78 9.40
N TYR A 176 -9.36 -3.05 9.11
CA TYR A 176 -8.81 -3.59 7.89
C TYR A 176 -9.89 -4.33 7.13
N VAL A 177 -10.19 -3.89 5.91
CA VAL A 177 -11.15 -4.54 5.02
C VAL A 177 -10.37 -5.30 3.97
N PHE A 178 -10.70 -6.57 3.74
CA PHE A 178 -10.07 -7.36 2.69
C PHE A 178 -10.15 -6.64 1.34
N GLY A 179 -8.99 -6.40 0.73
CA GLY A 179 -8.88 -5.76 -0.57
C GLY A 179 -8.76 -6.79 -1.69
N CYS A 180 -7.67 -7.57 -1.67
CA CYS A 180 -7.39 -8.59 -2.66
C CYS A 180 -6.36 -9.60 -2.14
N TRP A 181 -6.31 -10.77 -2.77
CA TRP A 181 -5.18 -11.67 -2.69
C TRP A 181 -4.18 -11.39 -3.82
N SER A 182 -2.89 -11.65 -3.57
CA SER A 182 -1.83 -11.51 -4.58
C SER A 182 -2.02 -12.43 -5.79
N ASP A 183 -2.72 -13.56 -5.65
CA ASP A 183 -3.08 -14.49 -6.72
C ASP A 183 -4.41 -14.15 -7.41
N SER A 184 -5.02 -13.00 -7.09
CA SER A 184 -6.33 -12.58 -7.59
C SER A 184 -7.51 -13.48 -7.17
N GLY A 185 -7.33 -14.32 -6.15
CA GLY A 185 -8.40 -15.12 -5.57
C GLY A 185 -9.50 -14.29 -4.90
N THR A 186 -10.69 -14.89 -4.74
CA THR A 186 -11.77 -14.32 -3.92
C THR A 186 -11.43 -14.34 -2.44
N ARG A 187 -12.18 -13.63 -1.58
CA ARG A 187 -11.91 -13.57 -0.13
C ARG A 187 -11.77 -14.95 0.53
N SER A 188 -12.55 -15.92 0.05
CA SER A 188 -12.38 -17.34 0.34
C SER A 188 -12.19 -18.06 -1.00
N HIS A 189 -11.15 -18.86 -1.13
CA HIS A 189 -10.83 -19.62 -2.33
C HIS A 189 -9.90 -20.79 -2.03
N VAL A 190 -9.75 -21.69 -3.00
CA VAL A 190 -8.85 -22.83 -2.92
C VAL A 190 -7.59 -22.54 -3.72
N ILE A 191 -6.43 -22.84 -3.14
CA ILE A 191 -5.14 -22.83 -3.80
C ILE A 191 -4.60 -24.26 -3.95
N THR A 192 -3.63 -24.43 -4.84
CA THR A 192 -2.90 -25.68 -5.00
C THR A 192 -1.44 -25.46 -4.64
N ALA A 193 -0.92 -26.23 -3.69
CA ALA A 193 0.48 -26.12 -3.27
C ALA A 193 1.43 -26.39 -4.45
N SER A 194 2.35 -25.46 -4.73
CA SER A 194 3.25 -25.53 -5.88
C SER A 194 4.57 -24.82 -5.61
N SER A 195 5.67 -25.34 -6.16
CA SER A 195 6.96 -24.63 -6.17
C SER A 195 7.00 -23.48 -7.17
N SER A 196 6.01 -23.37 -8.07
CA SER A 196 5.92 -22.25 -9.04
C SER A 196 5.40 -20.95 -8.40
N LEU A 197 4.56 -21.06 -7.38
CA LEU A 197 4.04 -19.94 -6.60
C LEU A 197 3.88 -20.38 -5.15
N THR A 198 4.75 -19.86 -4.29
CA THR A 198 4.89 -20.25 -2.88
C THR A 198 4.40 -19.19 -1.91
N VAL A 199 4.08 -17.97 -2.38
CA VAL A 199 3.66 -16.86 -1.51
C VAL A 199 2.28 -16.34 -1.92
N PHE A 200 1.36 -16.37 -0.95
CA PHE A 200 0.01 -15.85 -1.09
C PHE A 200 -0.20 -14.75 -0.04
N THR A 201 -0.42 -13.50 -0.49
CA THR A 201 -0.53 -12.34 0.39
C THR A 201 -1.94 -11.75 0.34
N ALA A 202 -2.63 -11.71 1.48
CA ALA A 202 -3.89 -10.99 1.63
C ALA A 202 -3.60 -9.51 1.88
N SER A 203 -3.99 -8.63 0.96
CA SER A 203 -3.83 -7.19 1.11
C SER A 203 -5.13 -6.54 1.57
N PHE A 204 -5.03 -5.66 2.56
CA PHE A 204 -6.18 -5.03 3.20
C PHE A 204 -6.21 -3.53 2.97
N VAL A 205 -7.40 -3.02 2.66
CA VAL A 205 -7.69 -1.59 2.71
C VAL A 205 -7.71 -1.19 4.18
N GLN A 206 -6.77 -0.34 4.58
CA GLN A 206 -6.78 0.25 5.92
C GLN A 206 -7.85 1.35 5.94
N GLN A 207 -8.77 1.30 6.90
CA GLN A 207 -9.83 2.29 7.05
C GLN A 207 -9.82 2.90 8.44
N TYR A 208 -10.17 4.18 8.51
CA TYR A 208 -10.30 4.92 9.77
C TYR A 208 -11.69 5.48 9.94
N HIS A 209 -12.18 5.48 11.17
CA HIS A 209 -13.41 6.14 11.53
C HIS A 209 -13.24 7.66 11.45
N LEU A 210 -14.07 8.32 10.65
CA LEU A 210 -14.06 9.76 10.47
C LEU A 210 -15.49 10.28 10.49
N THR A 211 -15.75 11.25 11.37
CA THR A 211 -16.99 12.02 11.33
C THR A 211 -16.72 13.43 10.83
N ALA A 212 -17.52 13.87 9.85
CA ALA A 212 -17.44 15.18 9.24
C ALA A 212 -18.72 15.97 9.53
N ARG A 213 -18.58 17.23 9.96
CA ARG A 213 -19.72 18.11 10.29
C ARG A 213 -19.58 19.47 9.63
N VAL A 214 -20.70 20.04 9.22
CA VAL A 214 -20.81 21.40 8.67
C VAL A 214 -21.69 22.25 9.58
N SER A 215 -21.23 23.44 9.93
CA SER A 215 -21.99 24.40 10.74
C SER A 215 -22.09 25.78 10.06
N PRO A 216 -23.30 26.36 9.92
CA PRO A 216 -24.59 25.80 10.31
C PRO A 216 -24.98 24.58 9.44
N ALA A 217 -25.84 23.72 9.97
CA ALA A 217 -26.30 22.53 9.26
C ALA A 217 -26.95 22.93 7.92
N GLY A 218 -26.62 22.22 6.83
CA GLY A 218 -27.11 22.53 5.49
C GLY A 218 -26.38 23.66 4.76
N ALA A 219 -25.39 24.33 5.39
CA ALA A 219 -24.62 25.39 4.74
C ALA A 219 -23.67 24.88 3.63
N GLY A 220 -23.33 23.59 3.64
CA GLY A 220 -22.45 22.94 2.67
C GLY A 220 -22.31 21.45 2.92
N SER A 221 -21.38 20.80 2.22
CA SER A 221 -21.06 19.37 2.38
C SER A 221 -19.57 19.11 2.18
N ILE A 222 -19.10 17.96 2.66
CA ILE A 222 -17.75 17.46 2.42
C ILE A 222 -17.88 16.22 1.55
N ARG A 223 -17.15 16.19 0.43
CA ARG A 223 -16.99 14.99 -0.37
C ARG A 223 -15.74 14.27 0.13
N ILE A 224 -15.88 12.98 0.43
CA ILE A 224 -14.75 12.10 0.72
C ILE A 224 -14.60 11.13 -0.46
N THR A 225 -13.38 11.02 -0.99
CA THR A 225 -13.08 10.17 -2.15
C THR A 225 -11.94 9.20 -1.81
N PRO A 226 -12.12 7.88 -1.97
CA PRO A 226 -13.34 7.20 -2.44
C PRO A 226 -14.51 7.32 -1.44
N PRO A 227 -15.76 7.25 -1.91
CA PRO A 227 -16.92 7.21 -1.02
C PRO A 227 -16.92 5.92 -0.19
N ALA A 228 -17.40 6.01 1.06
CA ALA A 228 -17.58 4.89 1.95
C ALA A 228 -19.07 4.59 2.17
N GLY A 229 -19.39 3.34 2.50
CA GLY A 229 -20.77 2.92 2.85
C GLY A 229 -21.17 3.23 4.29
N ASP A 230 -20.20 3.59 5.13
CA ASP A 230 -20.35 3.93 6.54
C ASP A 230 -19.30 4.99 6.94
N ASP A 231 -19.18 5.32 8.23
CA ASP A 231 -18.26 6.34 8.75
C ASP A 231 -16.78 5.90 8.75
N PHE A 232 -16.43 4.78 8.11
CA PHE A 232 -15.06 4.30 7.96
C PHE A 232 -14.55 4.52 6.54
N HIS A 233 -13.51 5.32 6.42
CA HIS A 233 -12.98 5.76 5.15
C HIS A 233 -11.58 5.20 4.90
N ALA A 234 -11.28 4.86 3.65
CA ALA A 234 -9.98 4.34 3.25
C ALA A 234 -8.84 5.30 3.60
N ASN A 235 -7.70 4.75 3.98
CA ASN A 235 -6.45 5.47 4.14
C ASN A 235 -6.16 6.29 2.87
N ARG A 236 -5.65 7.52 3.04
CA ARG A 236 -5.37 8.48 1.97
C ARG A 236 -6.60 8.99 1.20
N SER A 237 -7.82 8.75 1.70
CA SER A 237 -9.03 9.36 1.14
C SER A 237 -8.89 10.88 1.11
N GLU A 238 -9.35 11.50 0.03
CA GLU A 238 -9.35 12.95 -0.17
C GLU A 238 -10.62 13.56 0.38
N LEU A 239 -10.47 14.59 1.22
CA LEU A 239 -11.58 15.34 1.79
C LEU A 239 -11.66 16.69 1.10
N GLU A 240 -12.70 16.86 0.29
CA GLU A 240 -12.98 18.06 -0.50
C GLU A 240 -14.22 18.79 0.04
N PRO A 241 -14.06 20.01 0.57
CA PRO A 241 -15.17 20.92 0.81
C PRO A 241 -15.94 21.20 -0.48
N LYS A 242 -17.26 20.98 -0.51
CA LYS A 242 -18.11 21.50 -1.58
C LYS A 242 -18.61 22.90 -1.25
N ALA A 243 -18.74 23.73 -2.29
CA ALA A 243 -19.11 25.14 -2.18
C ALA A 243 -20.29 25.37 -1.24
N CYS A 244 -20.09 26.26 -0.26
CA CYS A 244 -21.11 26.60 0.73
C CYS A 244 -21.96 27.77 0.23
N ARG A 245 -23.27 27.74 0.50
CA ARG A 245 -24.19 28.85 0.15
C ARG A 245 -24.01 30.07 1.08
N SER A 246 -23.29 29.90 2.18
CA SER A 246 -22.99 30.89 3.21
C SER A 246 -21.65 30.54 3.90
N PRO A 247 -21.03 31.44 4.68
CA PRO A 247 -19.89 31.09 5.52
C PRO A 247 -20.22 29.87 6.39
N ALA A 248 -19.38 28.85 6.32
CA ALA A 248 -19.57 27.60 7.05
C ALA A 248 -18.25 27.13 7.66
N ILE A 249 -18.36 26.53 8.84
CA ILE A 249 -17.26 25.85 9.54
C ILE A 249 -17.38 24.37 9.26
N LEU A 250 -16.32 23.83 8.65
CA LEU A 250 -16.14 22.40 8.49
C LEU A 250 -15.35 21.87 9.68
N SER A 251 -15.85 20.84 10.35
CA SER A 251 -15.19 20.19 11.47
C SER A 251 -15.04 18.70 11.22
N PHE A 252 -13.88 18.16 11.57
CA PHE A 252 -13.55 16.74 11.44
C PHE A 252 -13.19 16.16 12.79
N ALA A 253 -13.58 14.91 13.03
CA ALA A 253 -13.09 14.11 14.15
C ALA A 253 -12.67 12.73 13.63
N GLY A 254 -11.37 12.46 13.76
CA GLY A 254 -10.69 11.28 13.22
C GLY A 254 -9.23 11.63 12.89
N PRO A 255 -8.44 10.68 12.38
CA PRO A 255 -7.11 10.95 11.85
C PRO A 255 -7.22 11.76 10.56
N VAL A 256 -6.88 13.05 10.59
CA VAL A 256 -6.84 13.91 9.39
C VAL A 256 -5.57 14.76 9.37
N GLY A 257 -4.89 14.81 8.22
CA GLY A 257 -3.68 15.60 7.96
C GLY A 257 -3.86 16.66 6.86
N ARG A 258 -3.11 17.79 6.97
CA ARG A 258 -2.86 18.71 5.83
C ARG A 258 -1.57 18.28 5.12
N PRO A 259 -1.53 18.28 3.78
CA PRO A 259 -0.27 18.07 3.07
C PRO A 259 0.74 19.21 3.33
N GLY A 260 1.98 18.85 3.69
CA GLY A 260 3.13 19.75 3.92
C GLY A 260 4.39 18.97 4.34
N PRO A 261 5.61 19.51 4.15
CA PRO A 261 6.84 18.74 4.34
C PRO A 261 7.08 18.43 5.83
N GLY A 262 7.22 17.14 6.15
CA GLY A 262 7.54 16.65 7.50
C GLY A 262 6.36 16.11 8.31
N ILE A 263 5.53 15.25 7.71
CA ILE A 263 4.40 14.56 8.36
C ILE A 263 4.87 13.86 9.64
N ARG A 264 4.59 14.45 10.80
CA ARG A 264 4.80 13.85 12.13
C ARG A 264 3.47 13.43 12.73
N SER A 265 3.32 12.11 12.86
CA SER A 265 2.48 11.35 13.81
C SER A 265 1.07 11.86 14.16
N TRP A 266 0.12 10.98 13.89
CA TRP A 266 -1.30 11.03 14.19
C TRP A 266 -1.65 11.24 15.68
N ARG A 267 -2.48 12.24 15.97
CA ARG A 267 -3.38 12.30 17.13
C ARG A 267 -4.63 13.10 16.74
N LEU A 268 -5.79 12.67 17.24
CA LEU A 268 -7.11 13.33 17.23
C LEU A 268 -7.04 14.81 16.84
N SER A 269 -7.15 15.10 15.54
CA SER A 269 -7.05 16.46 15.04
C SER A 269 -8.46 16.98 14.74
N ARG A 270 -8.96 17.87 15.60
CA ARG A 270 -10.10 18.73 15.24
C ARG A 270 -9.61 19.78 14.25
N ALA A 271 -9.75 19.49 12.96
CA ALA A 271 -9.49 20.47 11.91
C ALA A 271 -10.71 21.38 11.71
N ARG A 272 -10.48 22.70 11.60
CA ARG A 272 -11.48 23.68 11.15
C ARG A 272 -11.06 24.32 9.84
N ALA A 273 -12.00 24.46 8.91
CA ALA A 273 -11.81 25.20 7.66
C ALA A 273 -13.05 26.07 7.36
N TYR A 274 -12.83 27.20 6.69
CA TYR A 274 -13.86 28.14 6.27
C TYR A 274 -14.12 28.02 4.77
N CYS A 275 -15.39 27.99 4.35
CA CYS A 275 -15.76 28.06 2.93
C CYS A 275 -16.24 29.46 2.52
N PRO A 276 -15.97 29.89 1.26
CA PRO A 276 -15.25 29.15 0.22
C PRO A 276 -13.74 29.06 0.50
N GLN A 277 -13.15 27.86 0.33
CA GLN A 277 -11.71 27.71 0.30
C GLN A 277 -11.18 28.30 -1.03
N PRO A 278 -10.03 28.99 -1.04
CA PRO A 278 -9.42 29.43 -2.29
C PRO A 278 -9.15 28.22 -3.19
N SER A 279 -9.29 28.37 -4.51
CA SER A 279 -9.08 27.29 -5.51
C SER A 279 -7.68 26.67 -5.50
N ARG A 280 -6.76 27.17 -4.65
CA ARG A 280 -5.36 26.74 -4.52
C ARG A 280 -5.06 25.96 -3.23
N SER A 281 -6.01 25.76 -2.31
CA SER A 281 -5.76 24.95 -1.12
C SER A 281 -5.80 23.46 -1.47
N ALA A 282 -4.74 22.72 -1.14
CA ALA A 282 -4.74 21.27 -1.27
C ALA A 282 -5.80 20.63 -0.34
N PRO A 283 -6.49 19.57 -0.78
CA PRO A 283 -7.50 18.89 0.03
C PRO A 283 -6.86 18.25 1.26
N TRP A 284 -7.67 18.06 2.31
CA TRP A 284 -7.25 17.31 3.49
C TRP A 284 -7.24 15.82 3.18
N ARG A 285 -6.47 15.03 3.93
CA ARG A 285 -6.39 13.58 3.76
C ARG A 285 -6.52 12.82 5.07
N LEU A 286 -7.11 11.64 4.98
CA LEU A 286 -7.07 10.58 5.98
C LEU A 286 -5.74 9.84 5.98
#